data_AF-A0AAW6DWG0-F1
#
_entry.id   AF-A0AAW6DWG0-F1
#
_cell.length_a   1.000
_cell.length_b   1.000
_cell.length_c   1.000
_cell.angle_alpha   90.00
_cell.angle_beta   90.00
_cell.angle_gamma   90.00
#
_symmetry.space_group_name_H-M   'P 1'
#
loop_
_entity.id
_entity.type
_entity.pdbx_description
1 polymer ?
#
loop_
_entity_poly.entity_id
_entity_poly.type
_entity_poly.pdbx_seq_one_letter_code
_entity_poly.pdbx_strand_id
1 'polypeptide(L)'
;MNTKEPELFCRQVNKLIEHGCEITDYEQAIMILNKINYYKLSAYFLPFRDNDGNYKQGTTLLQVYKIYEFDRKLSAFLYGIIQKIEVFVKTQIAYYHSNKYGALGYLDHSNVADKMIEKHKKLIDNFNTEVKRNKELPFVKHHIDNYDGKFPLWVAVELFTLGNTSQFYSQMKTADKKVIARSISYITQTKQNVHIRSLKAVCGVLPHLEINVLTLEEFIIQGLNGFRLCLTRKNTRRMLVDAILFIFTHIYTL
;
A
#
# COMPACT_ATOMS: atom_id res chain seq x y z
N MET A 1 -34.46 -5.63 -7.57
CA MET A 1 -33.61 -6.24 -6.53
C MET A 1 -33.60 -5.25 -5.37
N ASN A 2 -34.36 -5.52 -4.30
CA ASN A 2 -34.45 -4.57 -3.19
C ASN A 2 -33.12 -4.55 -2.42
N THR A 3 -32.50 -3.38 -2.35
CA THR A 3 -31.34 -3.14 -1.53
C THR A 3 -31.75 -3.15 -0.05
N LYS A 4 -30.84 -3.56 0.84
CA LYS A 4 -31.11 -3.51 2.28
C LYS A 4 -31.20 -2.06 2.73
N GLU A 5 -32.27 -1.72 3.43
CA GLU A 5 -32.46 -0.40 4.04
C GLU A 5 -31.38 -0.10 5.11
N PRO A 6 -30.97 1.16 5.28
CA PRO A 6 -30.02 1.56 6.31
C PRO A 6 -30.61 1.32 7.70
N GLU A 7 -29.82 0.70 8.57
CA GLU A 7 -30.28 0.29 9.88
C GLU A 7 -29.77 1.23 10.98
N LEU A 8 -30.64 1.55 11.94
CA LEU A 8 -30.30 2.38 13.10
C LEU A 8 -29.21 1.72 13.94
N PHE A 9 -28.31 2.53 14.52
CA PHE A 9 -27.20 2.02 15.33
C PHE A 9 -27.66 1.13 16.50
N CYS A 10 -28.75 1.47 17.18
CA CYS A 10 -29.31 0.63 18.25
C CYS A 10 -29.72 -0.77 17.74
N ARG A 11 -30.30 -0.86 16.53
CA ARG A 11 -30.63 -2.16 15.91
C ARG A 11 -29.38 -2.93 15.50
N GLN A 12 -28.32 -2.25 15.07
CA GLN A 12 -27.02 -2.88 14.81
C GLN A 12 -26.40 -3.45 16.09
N VAL A 13 -26.50 -2.75 17.22
CA VAL A 13 -26.08 -3.26 18.53
C VAL A 13 -26.87 -4.52 18.90
N ASN A 14 -28.20 -4.50 18.71
CA ASN A 14 -29.03 -5.67 18.99
C ASN A 14 -28.64 -6.88 18.13
N LYS A 15 -28.30 -6.68 16.85
CA LYS A 15 -27.78 -7.76 15.99
C LYS A 15 -26.50 -8.38 16.51
N LEU A 16 -25.59 -7.57 17.08
CA LEU A 16 -24.38 -8.13 17.69
C LEU A 16 -24.74 -9.02 18.89
N ILE A 17 -25.69 -8.60 19.71
CA ILE A 17 -26.19 -9.37 20.86
C ILE A 17 -26.86 -10.67 20.40
N GLU A 18 -27.73 -10.61 19.38
CA GLU A 18 -28.39 -11.77 18.79
C GLU A 18 -27.39 -12.82 18.26
N HIS A 19 -26.25 -12.36 17.73
CA HIS A 19 -25.18 -13.23 17.27
C HIS A 19 -24.24 -13.70 18.41
N GLY A 20 -24.53 -13.41 19.67
CA GLY A 20 -23.75 -13.88 20.82
C GLY A 20 -22.62 -12.94 21.27
N CYS A 21 -22.62 -11.67 20.86
CA CYS A 21 -21.65 -10.70 21.35
C CYS A 21 -22.08 -10.16 22.71
N GLU A 22 -21.18 -10.22 23.68
CA GLU A 22 -21.38 -9.65 24.99
C GLU A 22 -21.16 -8.13 24.94
N ILE A 23 -22.19 -7.38 25.34
CA ILE A 23 -22.17 -5.91 25.38
C ILE A 23 -22.36 -5.48 26.82
N THR A 24 -21.29 -4.97 27.41
CA THR A 24 -21.27 -4.49 28.80
C THR A 24 -21.78 -3.06 28.96
N ASP A 25 -21.63 -2.23 27.92
CA ASP A 25 -22.06 -0.84 27.88
C ASP A 25 -22.74 -0.55 26.53
N TYR A 26 -24.05 -0.38 26.57
CA TYR A 26 -24.88 -0.19 25.37
C TYR A 26 -24.66 1.17 24.71
N GLU A 27 -24.46 2.23 25.50
CA GLU A 27 -24.21 3.58 24.96
C GLU A 27 -22.84 3.63 24.28
N GLN A 28 -21.81 3.04 24.90
CA GLN A 28 -20.49 2.90 24.29
C GLN A 28 -20.54 2.10 22.99
N ALA A 29 -21.35 1.03 22.94
CA ALA A 29 -21.53 0.24 21.73
C ALA A 29 -22.13 1.07 20.57
N ILE A 30 -23.15 1.88 20.86
CA ILE A 30 -23.71 2.83 19.89
C ILE A 30 -22.64 3.82 19.43
N MET A 31 -21.86 4.39 20.36
CA MET A 31 -20.81 5.35 20.01
C MET A 31 -19.74 4.74 19.11
N ILE A 32 -19.34 3.48 19.33
CA ILE A 32 -18.38 2.77 18.49
C ILE A 32 -18.95 2.59 17.07
N LEU A 33 -20.19 2.10 16.95
CA LEU A 33 -20.85 1.88 15.65
C LEU A 33 -21.19 3.19 14.92
N ASN A 34 -21.34 4.29 15.64
CA ASN A 34 -21.48 5.62 15.05
C ASN A 34 -20.15 6.08 14.41
N LYS A 35 -19.02 5.82 15.08
CA LYS A 35 -17.69 6.18 14.57
C LYS A 35 -17.20 5.28 13.44
N ILE A 36 -17.60 4.02 13.43
CA ILE A 36 -17.10 2.99 12.50
C ILE A 36 -18.28 2.26 11.87
N ASN A 37 -18.31 2.25 10.54
CA ASN A 37 -19.29 1.51 9.78
C ASN A 37 -19.36 0.03 10.23
N TYR A 38 -20.56 -0.45 10.57
CA TYR A 38 -20.82 -1.83 10.99
C TYR A 38 -20.21 -2.87 10.05
N TYR A 39 -20.27 -2.66 8.74
CA TYR A 39 -19.70 -3.58 7.76
C TYR A 39 -18.17 -3.71 7.94
N LYS A 40 -17.47 -2.59 8.13
CA LYS A 40 -16.02 -2.61 8.39
C LYS A 40 -15.73 -3.34 9.71
N LEU A 41 -16.48 -3.07 10.77
CA LEU A 41 -16.25 -3.68 12.07
C LEU A 41 -16.58 -5.17 12.09
N SER A 42 -17.66 -5.59 11.42
CA SER A 42 -18.09 -6.99 11.31
C SER A 42 -17.04 -7.91 10.69
N ALA A 43 -16.16 -7.40 9.84
CA ALA A 43 -15.03 -8.16 9.32
C ALA A 43 -14.07 -8.60 10.43
N TYR A 44 -13.88 -7.78 11.47
CA TYR A 44 -13.01 -8.10 12.62
C TYR A 44 -13.67 -9.09 13.59
N PHE A 45 -14.97 -9.33 13.47
CA PHE A 45 -15.66 -10.39 14.21
C PHE A 45 -15.45 -11.78 13.60
N LEU A 46 -14.97 -11.90 12.35
CA LEU A 46 -14.80 -13.19 11.67
C LEU A 46 -13.96 -14.21 12.47
N PRO A 47 -12.83 -13.86 13.10
CA PRO A 47 -12.04 -14.81 13.91
C PRO A 47 -12.75 -15.30 15.18
N PHE A 48 -13.74 -14.52 15.64
CA PHE A 48 -14.55 -14.82 16.81
C PHE A 48 -15.77 -15.66 16.48
N ARG A 49 -16.03 -15.98 15.21
CA ARG A 49 -17.14 -16.84 14.84
C ARG A 49 -16.83 -18.33 15.08
N ASP A 50 -17.84 -19.07 15.48
CA ASP A 50 -17.86 -20.53 15.49
C ASP A 50 -18.27 -21.10 14.11
N ASN A 51 -18.40 -22.43 14.03
CA ASN A 51 -18.80 -23.11 12.80
C ASN A 51 -20.28 -22.86 12.44
N ASP A 52 -21.10 -22.46 13.41
CA ASP A 52 -22.53 -22.19 13.24
C ASP A 52 -22.78 -20.73 12.83
N GLY A 53 -21.72 -19.91 12.78
CA GLY A 53 -21.75 -18.51 12.35
C GLY A 53 -22.02 -17.51 13.47
N ASN A 54 -22.19 -17.98 14.71
CA ASN A 54 -22.36 -17.15 15.91
C ASN A 54 -21.00 -16.79 16.51
N TYR A 55 -20.97 -15.79 17.39
CA TYR A 55 -19.77 -15.40 18.11
C TYR A 55 -19.51 -16.36 19.27
N LYS A 56 -18.24 -16.74 19.45
CA LYS A 56 -17.77 -17.55 20.57
C LYS A 56 -18.12 -16.86 21.90
N GLN A 57 -18.48 -17.66 22.90
CA GLN A 57 -18.77 -17.17 24.26
C GLN A 57 -17.60 -16.32 24.81
N GLY A 58 -17.90 -15.22 25.51
CA GLY A 58 -16.90 -14.27 26.00
C GLY A 58 -16.44 -13.23 24.96
N THR A 59 -16.98 -13.25 23.73
CA THR A 59 -16.63 -12.25 22.70
C THR A 59 -17.32 -10.93 23.01
N THR A 60 -16.53 -9.92 23.37
CA THR A 60 -17.04 -8.57 23.62
C THR A 60 -16.79 -7.62 22.44
N LEU A 61 -17.69 -6.67 22.24
CA LEU A 61 -17.51 -5.61 21.23
C LEU A 61 -16.22 -4.82 21.46
N LEU A 62 -15.86 -4.57 22.72
CA LEU A 62 -14.66 -3.82 23.09
C LEU A 62 -13.37 -4.54 22.69
N GLN A 63 -13.32 -5.87 22.79
CA GLN A 63 -12.17 -6.66 22.32
C GLN A 63 -12.00 -6.52 20.81
N VAL A 64 -13.08 -6.66 20.05
CA VAL A 64 -13.03 -6.52 18.58
C VAL A 64 -12.63 -5.10 18.19
N TYR A 65 -13.18 -4.09 18.87
CA TYR A 65 -12.82 -2.70 18.68
C TYR A 65 -11.34 -2.43 18.96
N LYS A 66 -10.76 -3.01 20.02
CA LYS A 66 -9.32 -2.88 20.31
C LYS A 66 -8.43 -3.45 19.20
N ILE A 67 -8.83 -4.56 18.57
CA ILE A 67 -8.11 -5.14 17.43
C ILE A 67 -8.16 -4.19 16.24
N TYR A 68 -9.34 -3.65 15.93
CA TYR A 68 -9.50 -2.63 14.90
C TYR A 68 -8.62 -1.38 15.17
N GLU A 69 -8.62 -0.88 16.40
CA GLU A 69 -7.82 0.29 16.79
C GLU A 69 -6.32 0.04 16.65
N PHE A 70 -5.87 -1.17 17.02
CA PHE A 70 -4.50 -1.59 16.83
C PHE A 70 -4.13 -1.62 15.34
N ASP A 71 -4.96 -2.26 14.52
CA ASP A 71 -4.77 -2.34 13.07
C ASP A 71 -4.69 -0.94 12.42
N ARG A 72 -5.59 -0.03 12.81
CA ARG A 72 -5.56 1.36 12.33
C ARG A 72 -4.25 2.06 12.70
N LYS A 73 -3.78 1.90 13.95
CA LYS A 73 -2.52 2.51 14.40
C LYS A 73 -1.31 1.92 13.67
N LEU A 74 -1.29 0.61 13.48
CA LEU A 74 -0.24 -0.08 12.72
C LEU A 74 -0.20 0.39 11.26
N SER A 75 -1.36 0.47 10.62
CA SER A 75 -1.50 0.96 9.25
C SER A 75 -0.99 2.39 9.09
N ALA A 76 -1.35 3.29 10.03
CA ALA A 76 -0.85 4.66 10.03
C ALA A 76 0.68 4.73 10.18
N PHE A 77 1.25 3.89 11.05
CA PHE A 77 2.69 3.79 11.23
C PHE A 77 3.41 3.30 9.96
N LEU A 78 2.88 2.25 9.33
CA LEU A 78 3.42 1.70 8.08
C LEU A 78 3.34 2.70 6.93
N TYR A 79 2.22 3.43 6.81
CA TYR A 79 2.05 4.47 5.78
C TYR A 79 3.14 5.55 5.90
N GLY A 80 3.45 5.99 7.13
CA GLY A 80 4.53 6.95 7.37
C GLY A 80 5.93 6.45 6.95
N ILE A 81 6.17 5.13 6.98
CA ILE A 81 7.41 4.53 6.47
C ILE A 81 7.38 4.46 4.94
N ILE A 82 6.28 3.99 4.35
CA ILE A 82 6.12 3.86 2.89
C ILE A 82 6.28 5.20 2.19
N GLN A 83 5.73 6.28 2.74
CA GLN A 83 5.85 7.63 2.16
C GLN A 83 7.33 8.07 2.03
N LYS A 84 8.16 7.79 3.05
CA LYS A 84 9.60 8.10 3.02
C LYS A 84 10.32 7.28 1.95
N ILE A 85 9.96 6.00 1.82
CA ILE A 85 10.49 5.09 0.80
C ILE A 85 10.13 5.59 -0.60
N GLU A 86 8.86 5.97 -0.82
CA GLU A 86 8.35 6.44 -2.10
C GLU A 86 9.11 7.68 -2.59
N VAL A 87 9.23 8.71 -1.75
CA VAL A 87 9.96 9.93 -2.09
C VAL A 87 11.41 9.61 -2.47
N PHE A 88 12.05 8.73 -1.69
CA PHE A 88 13.43 8.32 -1.96
C PHE A 88 13.58 7.59 -3.30
N VAL A 89 12.72 6.60 -3.57
CA VAL A 89 12.78 5.81 -4.81
C VAL A 89 12.48 6.67 -6.03
N LYS A 90 11.44 7.52 -5.98
CA LYS A 90 11.13 8.48 -7.04
C LYS A 90 12.31 9.39 -7.34
N THR A 91 12.97 9.91 -6.30
CA THR A 91 14.17 10.74 -6.45
C THR A 91 15.28 9.98 -7.16
N GLN A 92 15.62 8.76 -6.72
CA GLN A 92 16.71 7.99 -7.33
C GLN A 92 16.45 7.68 -8.80
N ILE A 93 15.22 7.29 -9.14
CA ILE A 93 14.82 7.01 -10.52
C ILE A 93 14.86 8.28 -11.37
N ALA A 94 14.22 9.36 -10.89
CA ALA A 94 14.09 10.60 -11.63
C ALA A 94 15.44 11.20 -11.98
N TYR A 95 16.33 11.33 -10.99
CA TYR A 95 17.65 11.92 -11.21
C TYR A 95 18.56 11.02 -12.04
N TYR A 96 18.59 9.70 -11.80
CA TYR A 96 19.38 8.80 -12.64
C TYR A 96 18.94 8.88 -14.10
N HIS A 97 17.64 8.74 -14.36
CA HIS A 97 17.12 8.71 -15.72
C HIS A 97 17.28 10.06 -16.40
N SER A 98 17.04 11.18 -15.70
CA SER A 98 17.19 12.53 -16.27
C SER A 98 18.64 12.86 -16.62
N ASN A 99 19.60 12.46 -15.78
CA ASN A 99 21.01 12.69 -16.06
C ASN A 99 21.51 11.87 -17.26
N LYS A 100 20.93 10.68 -17.48
CA LYS A 100 21.34 9.80 -18.57
C LYS A 100 20.66 10.13 -19.91
N TYR A 101 19.36 10.42 -19.88
CA TYR A 101 18.53 10.55 -21.09
C TYR A 101 17.95 11.96 -21.30
N GLY A 102 18.32 12.91 -20.45
CA GLY A 102 17.79 14.27 -20.45
C GLY A 102 16.49 14.41 -19.64
N ALA A 103 16.12 15.65 -19.35
CA ALA A 103 14.98 16.00 -18.50
C ALA A 103 13.65 15.38 -18.96
N LEU A 104 13.44 15.29 -20.27
CA LEU A 104 12.25 14.72 -20.91
C LEU A 104 12.49 13.32 -21.48
N GLY A 105 13.64 12.70 -21.22
CA GLY A 105 14.02 11.41 -21.81
C GLY A 105 13.05 10.28 -21.49
N TYR A 106 12.25 10.41 -20.43
CA TYR A 106 11.22 9.44 -20.05
C TYR A 106 10.02 9.44 -21.01
N LEU A 107 9.87 10.44 -21.89
CA LEU A 107 8.83 10.46 -22.93
C LEU A 107 9.27 9.69 -24.19
N ASP A 108 10.57 9.46 -24.33
CA ASP A 108 11.13 8.78 -25.49
C ASP A 108 11.20 7.26 -25.26
N HIS A 109 10.42 6.54 -26.05
CA HIS A 109 10.33 5.08 -26.02
C HIS A 109 11.65 4.38 -26.38
N SER A 110 12.60 5.07 -27.03
CA SER A 110 13.95 4.53 -27.28
C SER A 110 14.76 4.32 -26.00
N ASN A 111 14.37 4.98 -24.90
CA ASN A 111 15.03 4.90 -23.60
C ASN A 111 14.51 3.78 -22.70
N VAL A 112 13.43 3.10 -23.09
CA VAL A 112 12.91 1.91 -22.39
C VAL A 112 13.38 0.62 -23.05
N ALA A 113 13.09 -0.53 -22.44
CA ALA A 113 13.33 -1.82 -23.06
C ALA A 113 12.33 -2.06 -24.22
N ASP A 114 12.79 -2.57 -25.36
CA ASP A 114 11.97 -2.72 -26.58
C ASP A 114 10.65 -3.46 -26.35
N LYS A 115 10.69 -4.54 -25.56
CA LYS A 115 9.49 -5.32 -25.20
C LYS A 115 8.45 -4.58 -24.34
N MET A 116 8.79 -3.38 -23.86
CA MET A 116 7.97 -2.57 -22.95
C MET A 116 7.42 -1.31 -23.59
N ILE A 117 7.70 -1.03 -24.87
CA ILE A 117 7.25 0.18 -25.58
C ILE A 117 5.73 0.39 -25.45
N GLU A 118 4.93 -0.65 -25.63
CA GLU A 118 3.47 -0.53 -25.55
C GLU A 118 2.98 -0.22 -24.12
N LYS A 119 3.60 -0.85 -23.11
CA LYS A 119 3.30 -0.56 -21.70
C LYS A 119 3.76 0.85 -21.31
N HIS A 120 4.82 1.35 -21.95
CA HIS A 120 5.35 2.67 -21.73
C HIS A 120 4.43 3.75 -22.28
N LYS A 121 3.89 3.59 -23.50
CA LYS A 121 2.87 4.49 -24.06
C LYS A 121 1.68 4.66 -23.11
N LYS A 122 1.14 3.55 -22.58
CA LYS A 122 0.06 3.60 -21.58
C LYS A 122 0.41 4.37 -20.32
N LEU A 123 1.65 4.25 -19.84
CA LEU A 123 2.13 5.02 -18.69
C LEU A 123 2.13 6.53 -19.00
N ILE A 124 2.59 6.91 -20.21
CA ILE A 124 2.59 8.31 -20.64
C ILE A 124 1.17 8.85 -20.84
N ASP A 125 0.25 8.06 -21.37
CA ASP A 125 -1.17 8.44 -21.50
C ASP A 125 -1.83 8.65 -20.12
N ASN A 126 -1.53 7.77 -19.16
CA ASN A 126 -1.98 7.93 -17.78
C ASN A 126 -1.39 9.20 -17.15
N PHE A 127 -0.10 9.46 -17.36
CA PHE A 127 0.54 10.69 -16.88
C PHE A 127 -0.13 11.94 -17.46
N ASN A 128 -0.39 11.99 -18.76
CA ASN A 128 -1.07 13.10 -19.41
C ASN A 128 -2.50 13.30 -18.87
N THR A 129 -3.18 12.21 -18.52
CA THR A 129 -4.49 12.26 -17.87
C THR A 129 -4.38 12.87 -16.47
N GLU A 130 -3.37 12.50 -15.69
CA GLU A 130 -3.12 13.08 -14.36
C GLU A 130 -2.72 14.56 -14.45
N VAL A 131 -1.93 14.96 -15.45
CA VAL A 131 -1.64 16.39 -15.70
C VAL A 131 -2.93 17.17 -15.93
N LYS A 132 -3.84 16.66 -16.77
CA LYS A 132 -5.14 17.32 -17.04
C LYS A 132 -6.02 17.40 -15.79
N ARG A 133 -6.07 16.32 -15.00
CA ARG A 133 -6.86 16.24 -13.77
C ARG A 133 -6.35 17.22 -12.70
N ASN A 134 -5.04 17.41 -12.65
CA ASN A 134 -4.36 18.21 -11.63
C ASN A 134 -3.88 19.58 -12.15
N LYS A 135 -4.48 20.09 -13.24
CA LYS A 135 -4.06 21.35 -13.90
C LYS A 135 -4.07 22.60 -12.99
N GLU A 136 -4.89 22.59 -11.94
CA GLU A 136 -5.00 23.72 -11.00
C GLU A 136 -3.94 23.67 -9.89
N LEU A 137 -3.17 22.57 -9.76
CA LEU A 137 -2.07 22.52 -8.80
C LEU A 137 -1.00 23.55 -9.20
N PRO A 138 -0.46 24.34 -8.24
CA PRO A 138 0.45 25.44 -8.56
C PRO A 138 1.65 25.04 -9.42
N PHE A 139 2.30 23.91 -9.12
CA PHE A 139 3.45 23.45 -9.90
C PHE A 139 3.05 22.94 -11.28
N VAL A 140 1.86 22.35 -11.44
CA VAL A 140 1.37 21.85 -12.73
C VAL A 140 1.03 23.03 -13.63
N LYS A 141 0.25 23.98 -13.11
CA LYS A 141 -0.08 25.22 -13.78
C LYS A 141 1.16 25.98 -14.23
N HIS A 142 2.15 26.11 -13.34
CA HIS A 142 3.42 26.76 -13.68
C HIS A 142 4.10 26.11 -14.89
N HIS A 143 4.12 24.78 -15.00
CA HIS A 143 4.72 24.10 -16.14
C HIS A 143 3.89 24.14 -17.42
N ILE A 144 2.57 24.17 -17.31
CA ILE A 144 1.69 24.39 -18.45
C ILE A 144 1.93 25.81 -19.01
N ASP A 145 1.90 26.82 -18.15
CA ASP A 145 1.94 28.23 -18.57
C ASP A 145 3.33 28.71 -18.99
N ASN A 146 4.40 28.22 -18.35
CA ASN A 146 5.77 28.73 -18.54
C ASN A 146 6.71 27.77 -19.29
N TYR A 147 6.37 26.48 -19.37
CA TYR A 147 7.22 25.46 -19.98
C TYR A 147 6.52 24.65 -21.07
N ASP A 148 5.43 25.18 -21.68
CA ASP A 148 4.73 24.54 -22.80
C ASP A 148 4.25 23.11 -22.46
N GLY A 149 3.84 22.91 -21.20
CA GLY A 149 3.43 21.61 -20.68
C GLY A 149 4.54 20.56 -20.63
N LYS A 150 5.81 20.97 -20.68
CA LYS A 150 6.96 20.06 -20.54
C LYS A 150 7.31 19.88 -19.08
N PHE A 151 7.23 18.64 -18.62
CA PHE A 151 7.51 18.26 -17.24
C PHE A 151 8.82 17.50 -17.18
N PRO A 152 9.92 18.07 -16.66
CA PRO A 152 11.11 17.29 -16.34
C PRO A 152 10.75 16.10 -15.44
N LEU A 153 11.44 14.97 -15.57
CA LEU A 153 11.06 13.75 -14.86
C LEU A 153 11.01 13.94 -13.33
N TRP A 154 11.90 14.75 -12.73
CA TRP A 154 11.85 15.05 -11.29
C TRP A 154 10.61 15.85 -10.85
N VAL A 155 9.93 16.50 -11.79
CA VAL A 155 8.61 17.12 -11.58
C VAL A 155 7.50 16.13 -11.92
N ALA A 156 7.65 15.37 -13.01
CA ALA A 156 6.65 14.40 -13.45
C ALA A 156 6.39 13.31 -12.40
N VAL A 157 7.43 12.87 -11.66
CA VAL A 157 7.27 11.87 -10.59
C VAL A 157 6.42 12.34 -9.41
N GLU A 158 6.17 13.64 -9.24
CA GLU A 158 5.22 14.16 -8.25
C GLU A 158 3.77 13.84 -8.63
N LEU A 159 3.49 13.68 -9.93
CA LEU A 159 2.19 13.21 -10.44
C LEU A 159 2.14 11.68 -10.59
N PHE A 160 3.26 10.98 -10.39
CA PHE A 160 3.26 9.53 -10.41
C PHE A 160 2.74 8.99 -9.08
N THR A 161 1.93 7.95 -9.12
CA THR A 161 1.73 7.10 -7.93
C THR A 161 2.97 6.23 -7.70
N LEU A 162 3.08 5.59 -6.53
CA LEU A 162 4.07 4.53 -6.32
C LEU A 162 3.98 3.43 -7.39
N GLY A 163 2.77 3.18 -7.92
CA GLY A 163 2.50 2.17 -8.94
C GLY A 163 3.04 2.58 -10.31
N ASN A 164 2.80 3.84 -10.69
CA ASN A 164 3.38 4.41 -11.90
C ASN A 164 4.92 4.40 -11.83
N THR A 165 5.48 4.69 -10.66
CA THR A 165 6.92 4.65 -10.41
C THR A 165 7.49 3.24 -10.55
N SER A 166 6.82 2.23 -9.97
CA SER A 166 7.18 0.81 -10.09
C SER A 166 7.10 0.33 -11.54
N GLN A 167 6.01 0.68 -12.22
CA GLN A 167 5.80 0.37 -13.64
C GLN A 167 6.91 0.99 -14.48
N PHE A 168 7.20 2.29 -14.31
CA PHE A 168 8.27 2.96 -15.02
C PHE A 168 9.61 2.28 -14.80
N TYR A 169 9.98 2.00 -13.54
CA TYR A 169 11.20 1.27 -13.21
C TYR A 169 11.28 -0.07 -13.93
N SER A 170 10.19 -0.86 -13.96
CA SER A 170 10.16 -2.16 -14.64
C SER A 170 10.45 -2.07 -16.15
N GLN A 171 10.04 -0.96 -16.77
CA GLN A 171 10.19 -0.67 -18.20
C GLN A 171 11.60 -0.21 -18.58
N MET A 172 12.36 0.33 -17.64
CA MET A 172 13.74 0.77 -17.86
C MET A 172 14.64 -0.38 -18.33
N LYS A 173 15.71 -0.03 -19.07
CA LYS A 173 16.73 -0.98 -19.52
C LYS A 173 17.36 -1.69 -18.32
N THR A 174 17.70 -2.97 -18.50
CA THR A 174 18.25 -3.81 -17.41
C THR A 174 19.52 -3.22 -16.79
N ALA A 175 20.38 -2.59 -17.59
CA ALA A 175 21.58 -1.92 -17.11
C ALA A 175 21.23 -0.78 -16.13
N ASP A 176 20.22 0.02 -16.45
CA ASP A 176 19.79 1.16 -15.63
C ASP A 176 19.20 0.72 -14.30
N LYS A 177 18.34 -0.30 -14.33
CA LYS A 177 17.78 -0.91 -13.12
C LYS A 177 18.88 -1.37 -12.17
N LYS A 178 19.94 -2.00 -12.68
CA LYS A 178 21.06 -2.47 -11.86
C LYS A 178 21.81 -1.33 -11.18
N VAL A 179 22.00 -0.19 -11.85
CA VAL A 179 22.70 0.96 -11.25
C VAL A 179 21.86 1.57 -10.12
N ILE A 180 20.57 1.79 -10.37
CA ILE A 180 19.65 2.34 -9.35
C ILE A 180 19.52 1.38 -8.17
N ALA A 181 19.38 0.07 -8.40
CA ALA A 181 19.31 -0.91 -7.31
C ALA A 181 20.56 -0.91 -6.42
N ARG A 182 21.75 -0.72 -7.02
CA ARG A 182 23.02 -0.60 -6.29
C ARG A 182 23.09 0.69 -5.48
N SER A 183 22.69 1.84 -6.03
CA SER A 183 22.72 3.12 -5.30
C SER A 183 21.79 3.07 -4.08
N ILE A 184 20.59 2.54 -4.25
CA ILE A 184 19.64 2.35 -3.15
C ILE A 184 20.22 1.39 -2.10
N SER A 185 20.81 0.27 -2.51
CA SER A 185 21.42 -0.70 -1.59
C SER A 185 22.58 -0.12 -0.78
N TYR A 186 23.37 0.80 -1.36
CA TYR A 186 24.48 1.45 -0.68
C TYR A 186 24.01 2.52 0.32
N ILE A 187 23.08 3.38 -0.09
CA ILE A 187 22.52 4.44 0.77
C ILE A 187 21.78 3.83 1.97
N THR A 188 21.17 2.67 1.78
CA THR A 188 20.45 1.97 2.85
C THR A 188 21.36 1.30 3.88
N GLN A 189 22.60 0.97 3.50
CA GLN A 189 23.60 0.41 4.42
C GLN A 189 24.36 1.47 5.21
N THR A 190 24.52 2.68 4.64
CA THR A 190 25.36 3.74 5.21
C THR A 190 24.62 4.69 6.16
N LYS A 191 23.29 4.82 6.06
CA LYS A 191 22.49 5.60 7.02
C LYS A 191 22.09 4.76 8.23
N GLN A 192 22.48 5.19 9.45
CA GLN A 192 22.08 4.64 10.76
C GLN A 192 20.58 4.83 11.10
N ASN A 193 19.68 4.79 10.13
CA ASN A 193 18.25 4.86 10.36
C ASN A 193 17.67 3.44 10.26
N VAL A 194 17.21 2.89 11.39
CA VAL A 194 16.65 1.54 11.50
C VAL A 194 15.52 1.29 10.48
N HIS A 195 14.75 2.34 10.12
CA HIS A 195 13.70 2.29 9.10
C HIS A 195 14.21 2.05 7.66
N ILE A 196 15.50 2.28 7.40
CA ILE A 196 16.09 2.22 6.07
C ILE A 196 16.64 0.81 5.77
N ARG A 197 16.96 0.00 6.79
CA ARG A 197 17.35 -1.41 6.58
C ARG A 197 16.22 -2.24 5.96
N SER A 198 14.97 -1.88 6.25
CA SER A 198 13.75 -2.47 5.66
C SER A 198 13.65 -2.28 4.14
N LEU A 199 14.32 -1.27 3.56
CA LEU A 199 14.37 -1.07 2.10
C LEU A 199 15.20 -2.15 1.40
N LYS A 200 16.17 -2.79 2.06
CA LYS A 200 16.97 -3.85 1.41
C LYS A 200 16.10 -5.06 1.04
N ALA A 201 15.10 -5.36 1.88
CA ALA A 201 14.07 -6.33 1.58
C ALA A 201 13.16 -5.84 0.44
N VAL A 202 12.62 -4.62 0.52
CA VAL A 202 11.76 -4.07 -0.55
C VAL A 202 12.49 -4.04 -1.90
N CYS A 203 13.77 -3.65 -1.94
CA CYS A 203 14.57 -3.54 -3.15
C CYS A 203 15.10 -4.88 -3.68
N GLY A 204 15.25 -5.89 -2.84
CA GLY A 204 15.50 -7.27 -3.28
C GLY A 204 14.27 -7.90 -3.95
N VAL A 205 13.06 -7.43 -3.59
CA VAL A 205 11.79 -7.93 -4.15
C VAL A 205 11.32 -7.06 -5.33
N LEU A 206 11.77 -5.79 -5.49
CA LEU A 206 11.46 -4.92 -6.64
C LEU A 206 11.67 -5.54 -8.04
N PRO A 207 12.69 -6.39 -8.29
CA PRO A 207 12.83 -7.09 -9.58
C PRO A 207 11.79 -8.20 -9.82
N HIS A 208 11.13 -8.67 -8.75
CA HIS A 208 10.18 -9.78 -8.74
C HIS A 208 8.73 -9.34 -8.46
N LEU A 209 8.49 -8.05 -8.29
CA LEU A 209 7.18 -7.49 -8.00
C LEU A 209 6.52 -6.96 -9.27
N GLU A 210 5.72 -7.82 -9.92
CA GLU A 210 4.50 -7.38 -10.60
C GLU A 210 3.49 -6.87 -9.55
N ILE A 211 3.86 -5.87 -8.73
CA ILE A 211 2.90 -5.19 -7.87
C ILE A 211 2.19 -4.14 -8.71
N ASN A 212 0.96 -4.47 -9.12
CA ASN A 212 -0.07 -3.46 -9.32
C ASN A 212 -0.24 -2.69 -8.00
N VAL A 213 -0.33 -1.36 -7.97
CA VAL A 213 -0.56 -0.67 -6.68
C VAL A 213 -1.94 -0.99 -6.09
N LEU A 214 -2.89 -1.46 -6.91
CA LEU A 214 -4.06 -2.19 -6.42
C LEU A 214 -3.66 -3.39 -5.56
N THR A 215 -2.61 -4.13 -5.89
CA THR A 215 -2.14 -5.27 -5.10
C THR A 215 -1.31 -4.92 -3.89
N LEU A 216 -0.82 -3.69 -3.66
CA LEU A 216 -0.13 -3.29 -2.42
C LEU A 216 -1.10 -2.67 -1.40
N GLU A 217 -2.06 -1.87 -1.88
CA GLU A 217 -3.24 -1.53 -1.09
C GLU A 217 -4.07 -2.78 -0.82
N GLU A 218 -4.27 -3.68 -1.79
CA GLU A 218 -4.81 -5.02 -1.55
C GLU A 218 -3.82 -5.93 -0.84
N PHE A 219 -2.50 -5.74 -0.75
CA PHE A 219 -1.62 -6.59 0.08
C PHE A 219 -1.65 -6.13 1.53
N ILE A 220 -1.84 -4.84 1.76
CA ILE A 220 -2.08 -4.28 3.09
C ILE A 220 -3.53 -4.60 3.47
N ILE A 221 -4.51 -4.43 2.59
CA ILE A 221 -5.92 -4.77 2.81
C ILE A 221 -6.14 -6.29 2.83
N GLN A 222 -5.44 -7.13 2.07
CA GLN A 222 -5.49 -8.61 2.11
C GLN A 222 -4.47 -9.21 3.08
N GLY A 223 -3.39 -8.52 3.43
CA GLY A 223 -2.53 -8.88 4.57
C GLY A 223 -3.26 -8.65 5.90
N LEU A 224 -4.12 -7.62 5.95
CA LEU A 224 -4.99 -7.30 7.09
C LEU A 224 -6.34 -8.05 7.04
N ASN A 225 -6.92 -8.32 5.86
CA ASN A 225 -8.09 -9.21 5.72
C ASN A 225 -7.71 -10.70 5.74
N GLY A 226 -6.42 -11.04 5.60
CA GLY A 226 -5.86 -12.37 5.38
C GLY A 226 -4.93 -12.88 6.48
N PHE A 227 -4.93 -12.23 7.65
CA PHE A 227 -4.72 -12.97 8.92
C PHE A 227 -5.97 -13.79 9.31
N ARG A 228 -6.93 -13.92 8.37
CA ARG A 228 -8.21 -14.65 8.41
C ARG A 228 -8.07 -16.05 9.05
N LEU A 229 -8.69 -16.22 10.21
CA LEU A 229 -9.45 -17.42 10.62
C LEU A 229 -8.78 -18.81 10.78
N CYS A 230 -7.56 -19.11 10.33
CA CYS A 230 -7.23 -20.53 10.11
C CYS A 230 -5.79 -20.94 10.46
N LEU A 231 -5.56 -21.33 11.73
CA LEU A 231 -4.43 -22.19 12.10
C LEU A 231 -4.57 -23.64 11.58
N THR A 232 -5.59 -23.97 10.77
CA THR A 232 -5.94 -25.35 10.41
C THR A 232 -6.13 -25.56 8.90
N ARG A 233 -5.03 -25.60 8.14
CA ARG A 233 -4.73 -26.67 7.15
C ARG A 233 -3.38 -26.40 6.48
N LYS A 234 -2.57 -27.46 6.42
CA LYS A 234 -1.19 -27.51 5.96
C LYS A 234 -1.04 -26.95 4.53
N ASN A 235 -0.29 -25.84 4.40
CA ASN A 235 0.68 -25.51 3.33
C ASN A 235 0.87 -24.01 3.01
N THR A 236 0.26 -23.09 3.75
CA THR A 236 0.46 -21.64 3.54
C THR A 236 0.96 -20.92 4.78
N ARG A 237 1.85 -21.58 5.55
CA ARG A 237 2.56 -21.00 6.70
C ARG A 237 3.97 -20.47 6.36
N ARG A 238 4.38 -20.46 5.09
CA ARG A 238 5.79 -20.30 4.69
C ARG A 238 6.11 -19.03 3.90
N MET A 239 5.23 -18.05 3.84
CA MET A 239 5.51 -16.81 3.08
C MET A 239 5.31 -15.53 3.89
N LEU A 240 4.22 -15.42 4.65
CA LEU A 240 3.99 -14.25 5.51
C LEU A 240 4.75 -14.35 6.84
N VAL A 241 4.73 -15.54 7.42
CA VAL A 241 5.58 -15.93 8.56
C VAL A 241 7.04 -15.89 8.13
N ASP A 242 7.39 -16.31 6.91
CA ASP A 242 8.77 -16.19 6.42
C ASP A 242 9.17 -14.74 6.10
N ALA A 243 8.29 -13.86 5.61
CA ALA A 243 8.64 -12.46 5.41
C ALA A 243 8.83 -11.71 6.74
N ILE A 244 8.00 -12.01 7.76
CA ILE A 244 8.09 -11.40 9.09
C ILE A 244 9.19 -12.07 9.94
N LEU A 245 9.36 -13.40 9.90
CA LEU A 245 10.50 -14.09 10.53
C LEU A 245 11.81 -13.82 9.81
N PHE A 246 11.86 -13.58 8.50
CA PHE A 246 13.10 -13.16 7.82
C PHE A 246 13.52 -11.77 8.29
N ILE A 247 12.57 -10.87 8.53
CA ILE A 247 12.82 -9.57 9.17
C ILE A 247 13.26 -9.76 10.63
N PHE A 248 12.72 -10.73 11.38
CA PHE A 248 13.07 -10.95 12.80
C PHE A 248 14.33 -11.81 13.04
N THR A 249 14.60 -12.87 12.24
CA THR A 249 15.72 -13.81 12.42
C THR A 249 17.06 -13.24 11.96
N HIS A 250 17.06 -12.34 10.97
CA HIS A 250 18.30 -11.68 10.52
C HIS A 250 18.60 -10.36 11.26
N ILE A 251 17.77 -9.97 12.24
CA ILE A 251 18.05 -8.84 13.14
C ILE A 251 18.71 -9.31 14.46
N TYR A 252 18.69 -10.62 14.79
CA TYR A 252 19.21 -11.12 16.08
C TYR A 252 20.34 -12.16 16.02
N THR A 253 20.87 -12.52 14.85
CA THR A 253 22.07 -13.35 14.79
C THR A 253 22.90 -13.03 13.55
N LEU A 254 24.01 -12.31 13.82
CA LEU A 254 25.18 -11.98 12.98
C LEU A 254 24.99 -10.93 11.87
#